data_AF-E7RSE4-F1
#
_entry.id   AF-E7RSE4-F1
#
_cell.length_a   1.000
_cell.length_b   1.000
_cell.length_c   1.000
_cell.angle_alpha   90.00
_cell.angle_beta   90.00
_cell.angle_gamma   90.00
#
_symmetry.space_group_name_H-M   'P 1'
#
loop_
_entity.id
_entity.type
_entity.pdbx_description
1 polymer ?
#
loop_
_entity_poly.entity_id
_entity_poly.type
_entity_poly.pdbx_seq_one_letter_code
_entity_poly.pdbx_strand_id
1 'polypeptide(L)'
;MRLKKILLIVFALVAITSTVQAKNRNKQVYVYGFAASFNDSTVYFTDIQLLDSAYISRNGFLYGRDSYSYQLKQYMESKGVFQPTCVTFFATSRKMIEKKFVSLKKRYVKGRNYNIKYITTADFSYTPVVPDPSELNKISAKKEKKEKTKTAISTSKN
;
A
#
# COMPACT_ATOMS: atom_id res chain seq x y z
N MET A 1 -11.45 -46.16 25.32
CA MET A 1 -11.18 -45.65 23.95
C MET A 1 -11.61 -44.20 23.69
N ARG A 2 -12.49 -43.58 24.50
CA ARG A 2 -12.97 -42.20 24.25
C ARG A 2 -11.98 -41.10 24.65
N LEU A 3 -11.20 -41.31 25.72
CA LEU A 3 -10.21 -40.32 26.18
C LEU A 3 -9.02 -40.16 25.22
N LYS A 4 -8.52 -41.25 24.64
CA LYS A 4 -7.47 -41.23 23.60
C LYS A 4 -7.92 -40.50 22.33
N LYS A 5 -9.21 -40.60 21.97
CA LYS A 5 -9.81 -39.87 20.85
C LYS A 5 -9.92 -38.36 21.13
N ILE A 6 -10.29 -37.99 22.36
CA ILE A 6 -10.34 -36.57 22.78
C ILE A 6 -8.93 -35.96 22.79
N LEU A 7 -7.93 -36.69 23.30
CA LEU A 7 -6.54 -36.23 23.32
C LEU A 7 -5.97 -35.99 21.90
N LEU A 8 -6.32 -36.88 20.95
CA LEU A 8 -5.93 -36.73 19.54
C LEU A 8 -6.58 -35.52 18.87
N ILE A 9 -7.83 -35.20 19.19
CA ILE A 9 -8.55 -34.05 18.64
C ILE A 9 -7.96 -32.73 19.15
N VAL A 10 -7.57 -32.67 20.44
CA VAL A 10 -6.92 -31.49 21.02
C VAL A 10 -5.54 -31.25 20.42
N PHE A 11 -4.75 -32.31 20.18
CA PHE A 11 -3.44 -32.20 19.54
C PHE A 11 -3.54 -31.72 18.08
N ALA A 12 -4.61 -32.12 17.36
CA ALA A 12 -4.87 -31.67 15.99
C ALA A 12 -5.26 -30.18 15.91
N LEU A 13 -5.91 -29.63 16.94
CA LEU A 13 -6.30 -28.21 16.99
C LEU A 13 -5.12 -27.27 17.26
N VAL A 14 -4.10 -27.70 17.98
CA VAL A 14 -2.91 -26.88 18.29
C VAL A 14 -1.96 -26.75 17.08
N ALA A 15 -1.97 -27.72 16.17
CA ALA A 15 -1.10 -27.75 15.00
C ALA A 15 -1.48 -26.77 13.87
N ILE A 16 -2.65 -26.11 13.93
CA ILE A 16 -3.14 -25.21 12.87
C ILE A 16 -2.70 -23.75 13.08
N THR A 17 -1.91 -23.45 14.12
CA THR A 17 -1.36 -22.09 14.33
C THR A 17 -0.12 -21.85 13.46
N SER A 18 -0.26 -22.04 12.15
CA SER A 18 0.72 -21.63 11.15
C SER A 18 0.85 -20.11 11.19
N THR A 19 1.91 -19.63 11.84
CA THR A 19 2.29 -18.22 11.81
C THR A 19 2.63 -17.86 10.35
N VAL A 20 1.72 -17.13 9.69
CA VAL A 20 1.98 -16.52 8.38
C VAL A 20 3.05 -15.44 8.58
N GLN A 21 4.31 -15.87 8.58
CA GLN A 21 5.47 -15.00 8.55
C GLN A 21 5.53 -14.41 7.13
N ALA A 22 4.79 -13.33 6.89
CA ALA A 22 4.87 -12.57 5.66
C ALA A 22 6.30 -12.04 5.50
N LYS A 23 7.14 -12.81 4.81
CA LYS A 23 8.49 -12.42 4.41
C LYS A 23 8.32 -11.16 3.55
N ASN A 24 8.88 -10.04 4.00
CA ASN A 24 9.00 -8.79 3.27
C ASN A 24 9.74 -9.10 1.95
N ARG A 25 8.99 -9.47 0.92
CA ARG A 25 9.48 -9.66 -0.42
C ARG A 25 8.81 -8.61 -1.26
N ASN A 26 9.61 -7.92 -2.07
CA ASN A 26 9.16 -7.00 -3.11
C ASN A 26 7.92 -7.58 -3.77
N LYS A 27 6.82 -6.83 -3.74
CA LYS A 27 5.55 -7.28 -4.30
C LYS A 27 5.24 -6.47 -5.54
N GLN A 28 4.65 -7.15 -6.49
CA GLN A 28 3.91 -6.52 -7.57
C GLN A 28 2.73 -5.76 -6.97
N VAL A 29 2.71 -4.45 -7.19
CA VAL A 29 1.66 -3.54 -6.71
C VAL A 29 1.15 -2.73 -7.90
N TYR A 30 -0.17 -2.64 -8.02
CA TYR A 30 -0.78 -1.76 -8.99
C TYR A 30 -1.01 -0.39 -8.37
N VAL A 31 -0.67 0.66 -9.09
CA VAL A 31 -0.83 2.04 -8.65
C VAL A 31 -1.49 2.89 -9.73
N TYR A 32 -2.19 3.95 -9.31
CA TYR A 32 -2.53 5.08 -10.18
C TYR A 32 -2.50 6.37 -9.38
N GLY A 33 -2.26 7.46 -10.09
CA GLY A 33 -2.24 8.81 -9.60
C GLY A 33 -3.53 9.55 -9.87
N PHE A 34 -3.90 10.41 -8.93
CA PHE A 34 -4.93 11.41 -9.09
C PHE A 34 -4.32 12.76 -8.74
N ALA A 35 -4.46 13.75 -9.61
CA ALA A 35 -4.09 15.12 -9.31
C ALA A 35 -5.28 16.04 -9.53
N ALA A 36 -5.55 16.93 -8.58
CA ALA A 36 -6.57 17.97 -8.72
C ALA A 36 -5.90 19.34 -8.73
N SER A 37 -6.19 20.10 -9.78
CA SER A 37 -5.88 21.53 -9.87
C SER A 37 -7.15 22.30 -9.53
N PHE A 38 -7.11 23.04 -8.42
CA PHE A 38 -8.24 23.86 -7.98
C PHE A 38 -8.36 25.17 -8.74
N ASN A 39 -7.31 25.58 -9.46
CA ASN A 39 -7.29 26.84 -10.19
C ASN A 39 -8.22 26.84 -11.41
N ASP A 40 -8.32 25.70 -12.10
CA ASP A 40 -9.04 25.54 -13.38
C ASP A 40 -10.10 24.43 -13.32
N SER A 41 -10.43 23.92 -12.12
CA SER A 41 -11.29 22.75 -11.90
C SER A 41 -10.88 21.52 -12.72
N THR A 42 -9.59 21.40 -13.05
CA THR A 42 -9.08 20.26 -13.82
C THR A 42 -8.62 19.15 -12.89
N VAL A 43 -9.05 17.94 -13.18
CA VAL A 43 -8.58 16.72 -12.53
C VAL A 43 -7.84 15.85 -13.53
N TYR A 44 -6.75 15.25 -13.07
CA TYR A 44 -5.88 14.40 -13.86
C TYR A 44 -5.90 12.99 -13.26
N PHE A 45 -6.10 12.02 -14.12
CA PHE A 45 -5.99 10.60 -13.79
C PHE A 45 -4.79 10.03 -14.55
N THR A 46 -3.88 9.38 -13.85
CA THR A 46 -2.88 8.56 -14.55
C THR A 46 -3.49 7.21 -14.89
N ASP A 47 -2.91 6.56 -15.89
CA ASP A 47 -3.13 5.14 -16.12
C ASP A 47 -2.76 4.29 -14.89
N ILE A 48 -3.36 3.10 -14.84
CA ILE A 48 -3.01 2.09 -13.85
C ILE A 48 -1.71 1.42 -14.27
N GLN A 49 -0.69 1.51 -13.42
CA GLN A 49 0.64 0.99 -13.66
C GLN A 49 0.96 -0.16 -12.71
N LEU A 50 1.74 -1.13 -13.19
CA LEU A 50 2.27 -2.23 -12.39
C LEU A 50 3.68 -1.88 -11.91
N LEU A 51 3.91 -1.92 -10.60
CA LEU A 51 5.24 -1.76 -10.00
C LEU A 51 5.70 -3.10 -9.44
N ASP A 52 6.72 -3.69 -10.05
CA ASP A 52 7.22 -5.02 -9.67
C ASP A 52 8.09 -5.01 -8.40
N SER A 53 8.73 -3.87 -8.10
CA SER A 53 9.71 -3.74 -7.01
C SER A 53 9.23 -2.85 -5.86
N ALA A 54 7.92 -2.80 -5.61
CA ALA A 54 7.36 -2.02 -4.52
C ALA A 54 7.45 -2.74 -3.17
N TYR A 55 7.79 -1.99 -2.12
CA TYR A 55 7.81 -2.49 -0.74
C TYR A 55 6.46 -2.23 -0.07
N ILE A 56 5.87 -3.28 0.52
CA ILE A 56 4.70 -3.15 1.38
C ILE A 56 5.12 -3.34 2.82
N SER A 57 4.82 -2.36 3.67
CA SER A 57 5.01 -2.44 5.11
C SER A 57 4.21 -3.59 5.72
N ARG A 58 4.60 -4.06 6.91
CA ARG A 58 3.87 -5.12 7.64
C ARG A 58 2.39 -4.79 7.88
N ASN A 59 2.04 -3.51 7.94
CA ASN A 59 0.68 -3.03 8.15
C ASN A 59 -0.15 -2.99 6.85
N GLY A 60 0.40 -3.41 5.72
CA GLY A 60 -0.28 -3.42 4.42
C GLY A 60 -0.21 -2.11 3.64
N PHE A 61 0.54 -1.10 4.14
CA PHE A 61 0.74 0.16 3.43
C PHE A 61 1.92 0.10 2.47
N LEU A 62 1.78 0.76 1.31
CA LEU A 62 2.87 1.01 0.39
C LEU A 62 3.95 1.87 1.07
N TYR A 63 5.20 1.38 1.07
CA TYR A 63 6.35 2.12 1.59
C TYR A 63 6.60 3.36 0.71
N GLY A 64 6.93 4.50 1.33
CA GLY A 64 7.19 5.72 0.57
C GLY A 64 5.96 6.25 -0.20
N ARG A 65 4.73 5.97 0.29
CA ARG A 65 3.48 6.44 -0.35
C ARG A 65 3.52 7.93 -0.73
N ASP A 66 4.08 8.74 0.15
CA ASP A 66 4.14 10.19 -0.03
C ASP A 66 5.15 10.56 -1.12
N SER A 67 6.26 9.81 -1.25
CA SER A 67 7.23 9.95 -2.33
C SER A 67 6.62 9.68 -3.71
N TYR A 68 5.73 8.69 -3.87
CA TYR A 68 5.02 8.50 -5.15
C TYR A 68 4.11 9.69 -5.47
N SER A 69 3.40 10.22 -4.47
CA SER A 69 2.56 11.41 -4.68
C SER A 69 3.40 12.64 -5.05
N TYR A 70 4.63 12.72 -4.54
CA TYR A 70 5.61 13.73 -4.91
C TYR A 70 6.13 13.56 -6.35
N GLN A 71 6.41 12.34 -6.81
CA GLN A 71 6.78 12.08 -8.22
C GLN A 71 5.71 12.61 -9.18
N LEU A 72 4.43 12.33 -8.88
CA LEU A 72 3.33 12.87 -9.68
C LEU A 72 3.26 14.39 -9.62
N LYS A 73 3.46 14.97 -8.43
CA LYS A 73 3.47 16.43 -8.25
C LYS A 73 4.57 17.09 -9.10
N GLN A 74 5.79 16.58 -9.04
CA GLN A 74 6.91 17.11 -9.83
C GLN A 74 6.65 17.04 -11.34
N TYR A 75 6.05 15.94 -11.80
CA TYR A 75 5.64 15.80 -13.19
C TYR A 75 4.55 16.82 -13.58
N MET A 76 3.57 17.08 -12.71
CA MET A 76 2.55 18.09 -12.97
C MET A 76 3.13 19.52 -12.98
N GLU A 77 4.03 19.82 -12.05
CA GLU A 77 4.73 21.11 -11.98
C GLU A 77 5.61 21.34 -13.21
N SER A 78 6.29 20.31 -13.72
CA SER A 78 7.08 20.41 -14.96
C SER A 78 6.22 20.65 -16.21
N LYS A 79 4.93 20.28 -16.16
CA LYS A 79 3.92 20.59 -17.19
C LYS A 79 3.25 21.94 -17.00
N GLY A 80 3.67 22.74 -16.01
CA GLY A 80 3.13 24.07 -15.74
C GLY A 80 1.85 24.08 -14.89
N VAL A 81 1.47 22.94 -14.29
CA VAL A 81 0.34 22.89 -13.34
C VAL A 81 0.86 23.30 -11.97
N PHE A 82 0.43 24.47 -11.49
CA PHE A 82 0.91 25.02 -10.23
C PHE A 82 0.17 24.40 -9.03
N GLN A 83 0.94 23.93 -8.03
CA GLN A 83 0.45 23.42 -6.75
C GLN A 83 -0.73 22.41 -6.83
N PRO A 84 -0.64 21.37 -7.69
CA PRO A 84 -1.69 20.36 -7.77
C PRO A 84 -1.76 19.53 -6.48
N THR A 85 -2.98 19.19 -6.06
CA THR A 85 -3.18 18.22 -4.99
C THR A 85 -3.08 16.82 -5.56
N CYS A 86 -1.92 16.18 -5.35
CA CYS A 86 -1.60 14.85 -5.87
C CYS A 86 -1.78 13.75 -4.82
N VAL A 87 -2.41 12.65 -5.21
CA VAL A 87 -2.61 11.45 -4.39
C VAL A 87 -2.33 10.22 -5.23
N THR A 88 -1.51 9.31 -4.69
CA THR A 88 -1.28 7.99 -5.30
C THR A 88 -2.09 6.92 -4.60
N PHE A 89 -2.89 6.18 -5.36
CA PHE A 89 -3.65 5.03 -4.89
C PHE A 89 -2.92 3.74 -5.25
N PHE A 90 -2.99 2.75 -4.37
CA PHE A 90 -2.36 1.45 -4.59
C PHE A 90 -3.30 0.28 -4.23
N ALA A 91 -3.04 -0.87 -4.84
CA ALA A 91 -3.58 -2.17 -4.44
C ALA A 91 -2.68 -3.31 -4.94
N THR A 92 -2.69 -4.44 -4.22
CA THR A 92 -1.98 -5.67 -4.64
C THR A 92 -2.72 -6.47 -5.71
N SER A 93 -4.02 -6.20 -5.91
CA SER A 93 -4.85 -6.88 -6.90
C SER A 93 -5.33 -5.90 -7.96
N ARG A 94 -5.23 -6.31 -9.23
CA ARG A 94 -5.74 -5.56 -10.38
C ARG A 94 -7.21 -5.17 -10.23
N LYS A 95 -8.06 -6.11 -9.83
CA LYS A 95 -9.49 -5.88 -9.62
C LYS A 95 -9.76 -4.83 -8.52
N MET A 96 -8.95 -4.81 -7.46
CA MET A 96 -9.10 -3.83 -6.39
C MET A 96 -8.71 -2.42 -6.83
N ILE A 97 -7.62 -2.27 -7.59
CA ILE A 97 -7.19 -0.96 -8.07
C ILE A 97 -8.18 -0.40 -9.11
N GLU A 98 -8.68 -1.25 -10.02
CA GLU A 98 -9.68 -0.88 -11.03
C GLU A 98 -10.98 -0.42 -10.36
N LYS A 99 -11.43 -1.10 -9.31
CA LYS A 99 -12.60 -0.69 -8.53
C LYS A 99 -12.40 0.69 -7.90
N LYS A 100 -11.22 0.96 -7.33
CA LYS A 100 -10.87 2.28 -6.77
C LYS A 100 -10.87 3.35 -7.86
N PHE A 101 -10.23 3.08 -9.00
CA PHE A 101 -10.16 3.98 -10.14
C PHE A 101 -11.55 4.35 -10.68
N VAL A 102 -12.39 3.34 -10.98
CA VAL A 102 -13.75 3.55 -11.47
C VAL A 102 -14.62 4.29 -10.45
N SER A 103 -14.48 3.97 -9.15
CA SER A 103 -15.22 4.66 -8.09
C SER A 103 -14.88 6.15 -8.03
N LEU A 104 -13.58 6.49 -8.08
CA LEU A 104 -13.12 7.87 -8.07
C LEU A 104 -13.54 8.62 -9.35
N LYS A 105 -13.32 8.01 -10.53
CA LYS A 105 -13.73 8.55 -11.82
C LYS A 105 -15.23 8.85 -11.85
N LYS A 106 -16.09 7.93 -11.39
CA LYS A 106 -17.54 8.14 -11.33
C LYS A 106 -17.92 9.35 -10.47
N ARG A 107 -17.19 9.63 -9.38
CA ARG A 107 -17.43 10.80 -8.53
C ARG A 107 -17.22 12.11 -9.30
N TYR A 108 -16.11 12.22 -10.02
CA TYR A 108 -15.77 13.45 -10.76
C TYR A 108 -16.54 13.60 -12.07
N VAL A 109 -16.93 12.49 -12.72
CA VAL A 109 -17.82 12.55 -13.90
C VAL A 109 -19.24 12.99 -13.51
N LYS A 110 -19.74 12.58 -12.34
CA LYS A 110 -21.07 12.99 -11.85
C LYS A 110 -21.09 14.40 -11.29
N GLY A 111 -19.99 14.85 -10.69
CA GLY A 111 -19.81 16.25 -10.30
C GLY A 111 -19.78 17.10 -11.55
N ARG A 112 -20.88 17.79 -11.85
CA ARG A 112 -20.91 18.76 -12.95
C ARG A 112 -19.80 19.78 -12.71
N ASN A 113 -19.06 20.16 -13.76
CA ASN A 113 -18.03 21.22 -13.80
C ASN A 113 -16.54 20.83 -13.54
N TYR A 114 -16.13 19.58 -13.72
CA TYR A 114 -14.69 19.24 -13.74
C TYR A 114 -14.16 18.97 -15.16
N ASN A 115 -13.00 19.51 -15.50
CA ASN A 115 -12.27 19.12 -16.70
C ASN A 115 -11.45 17.86 -16.39
N ILE A 116 -11.74 16.74 -17.04
CA ILE A 116 -11.06 15.47 -16.75
C ILE A 116 -10.00 15.21 -17.82
N LYS A 117 -8.74 15.14 -17.40
CA LYS A 117 -7.59 14.78 -18.24
C LYS A 117 -7.02 13.43 -17.84
N TYR A 118 -6.45 12.73 -18.80
CA TYR A 118 -5.77 11.46 -18.60
C TYR A 118 -4.29 11.61 -18.94
N ILE A 119 -3.43 11.03 -18.10
CA ILE A 119 -1.99 10.99 -18.28
C ILE A 119 -1.63 9.55 -18.60
N THR A 120 -1.05 9.34 -19.77
CA THR A 120 -0.72 7.99 -20.22
C THR A 120 0.54 7.48 -19.52
N THR A 121 0.72 6.17 -19.50
CA THR A 121 1.96 5.56 -18.99
C THR A 121 3.20 5.97 -19.79
N ALA A 122 3.04 6.40 -21.05
CA ALA A 122 4.13 6.92 -21.88
C ALA A 122 4.58 8.33 -21.43
N ASP A 123 3.66 9.14 -20.90
CA ASP A 123 3.97 10.49 -20.45
C ASP A 123 4.55 10.50 -19.03
N PHE A 124 4.09 9.58 -18.17
CA PHE A 124 4.49 9.51 -16.78
C PHE A 124 4.49 8.06 -16.28
N SER A 125 5.61 7.64 -15.71
CA SER A 125 5.76 6.32 -15.07
C SER A 125 6.32 6.45 -13.66
N TYR A 126 5.76 5.72 -12.71
CA TYR A 126 6.24 5.72 -11.34
C TYR A 126 7.56 4.96 -11.18
N THR A 127 8.45 5.50 -10.36
CA THR A 127 9.68 4.82 -9.94
C THR A 127 9.49 4.18 -8.56
N PRO A 128 9.77 2.88 -8.39
CA PRO A 128 9.68 2.22 -7.09
C PRO A 128 10.59 2.86 -6.05
N VAL A 129 10.06 3.08 -4.85
CA VAL A 129 10.81 3.63 -3.72
C VAL A 129 11.33 2.50 -2.85
N VAL A 130 12.65 2.42 -2.73
CA VAL A 130 13.36 1.38 -1.98
C VAL A 130 13.77 1.94 -0.60
N PRO A 131 13.51 1.21 0.50
CA PRO A 131 14.02 1.58 1.81
C PRO A 131 15.55 1.52 1.86
N ASP A 132 16.18 2.49 2.53
CA ASP A 132 17.60 2.46 2.85
C ASP A 132 17.94 1.18 3.67
N PRO A 133 19.06 0.48 3.39
CA PRO A 133 19.57 -0.63 4.21
C PRO A 133 19.58 -0.36 5.72
N SER A 134 19.82 0.87 6.13
CA SER A 134 19.85 1.33 7.52
C SER A 134 18.46 1.33 8.18
N GLU A 135 17.41 1.61 7.40
CA GLU A 135 16.01 1.59 7.85
C GLU A 135 15.47 0.15 7.95
N LEU A 136 15.95 -0.76 7.09
CA LEU A 136 15.66 -2.20 7.20
C LEU A 136 16.13 -2.78 8.55
N ASN A 137 17.28 -2.34 9.06
CA ASN A 137 17.82 -2.75 10.35
C ASN A 137 17.08 -2.15 11.56
N LYS A 138 16.51 -0.95 11.45
CA LYS A 138 15.64 -0.37 12.51
C LYS A 138 14.30 -1.12 12.61
N ILE A 139 13.77 -1.59 11.47
CA ILE A 139 12.53 -2.39 11.42
C ILE A 139 12.74 -3.77 12.08
N SER A 140 13.93 -4.38 11.94
CA SER A 140 14.30 -5.61 12.65
C SER A 140 14.64 -5.39 14.13
N ALA A 141 15.32 -4.30 14.51
CA ALA A 141 15.62 -4.00 15.91
C ALA A 141 14.38 -3.62 16.75
N LYS A 142 13.39 -2.93 16.17
CA LYS A 142 12.10 -2.67 16.84
C LYS A 142 11.27 -3.95 17.02
N LYS A 143 11.59 -5.00 16.26
CA LYS A 143 10.99 -6.34 16.34
C LYS A 143 11.41 -7.04 17.64
N GLU A 144 12.68 -6.96 18.02
CA GLU A 144 13.21 -7.56 19.26
C GLU A 144 12.69 -6.87 20.55
N LYS A 145 12.55 -5.54 20.53
CA LYS A 145 11.99 -4.83 21.70
C LYS A 145 10.50 -5.09 21.94
N LYS A 146 9.68 -5.23 20.89
CA LYS A 146 8.23 -5.50 21.04
C LYS A 146 7.90 -6.95 21.41
N GLU A 147 8.80 -7.89 21.12
CA GLU A 147 8.66 -9.30 21.49
C GLU A 147 9.01 -9.52 22.97
N LYS A 148 10.07 -8.87 23.47
CA LYS A 148 10.44 -8.91 24.90
C LYS A 148 9.39 -8.29 25.84
N THR A 149 8.69 -7.22 25.42
CA THR A 149 7.64 -6.61 26.26
C THR A 149 6.36 -7.47 26.33
N LYS A 150 6.06 -8.28 25.31
CA LYS A 150 4.89 -9.18 25.34
C LYS A 150 5.12 -10.42 26.21
N THR A 151 6.35 -10.94 26.25
CA THR A 151 6.71 -12.09 27.09
C THR A 151 6.75 -11.72 28.59
N ALA A 152 7.15 -10.50 28.94
CA ALA A 152 7.20 -10.07 30.34
C ALA A 152 5.82 -9.83 30.98
N ILE A 153 4.77 -9.55 30.19
CA ILE A 153 3.42 -9.29 30.71
C ILE A 153 2.65 -10.60 30.99
N SER A 154 3.03 -11.72 30.35
CA SER A 154 2.37 -13.03 30.55
C SER A 154 2.87 -13.83 31.75
N THR A 155 3.94 -13.41 32.44
CA THR A 155 4.54 -14.17 33.56
C THR A 155 4.24 -13.56 34.94
N SER A 156 3.49 -12.46 35.02
CA SER A 156 3.13 -11.79 36.29
C SER A 156 1.67 -12.01 36.72
N LYS A 157 0.95 -12.96 36.10
CA LYS A 157 -0.36 -13.43 36.54
C LYS A 157 -0.35 -14.96 36.54
N ASN A 158 0.36 -15.54 37.49
CA ASN A 158 0.11 -16.87 38.03
C ASN A 158 0.49 -16.84 39.51
#